data_AF-A0AAW2KBB0-F1
#
_entry.id   AF-A0AAW2KBB0-F1
#
_cell.length_a   1.000
_cell.length_b   1.000
_cell.length_c   1.000
_cell.angle_alpha   90.00
_cell.angle_beta   90.00
_cell.angle_gamma   90.00
#
_symmetry.space_group_name_H-M   'P 1'
#
loop_
_entity.id
_entity.type
_entity.pdbx_description
1 polymer ?
#
loop_
_entity_poly.entity_id
_entity_poly.type
_entity_poly.pdbx_seq_one_letter_code
_entity_poly.pdbx_strand_id
1 'polypeptide(L)'
;MAIGEVAESSVVVVLPVCRAEDREIAVEEAPWESGMGGEFGMVQAEKPWSRWVVLPGWAPVAVLKRGGVAVAFPKARGVLPWRSRRRDADEEILVVVDREEKEVGGDDGFHLVVGGGNGSGEEGLKVERGAKLKEMGVEKSLGTVVLVVRPPREEEDPLADIEWD
;
A
#
# COMPACT_ATOMS: atom_id res chain seq x y z
N MET A 1 -4.22 -11.36 -1.02
CA MET A 1 -4.65 -11.88 0.30
C MET A 1 -5.70 -12.94 0.04
N ALA A 2 -5.77 -14.02 0.81
CA ALA A 2 -6.84 -15.02 0.70
C ALA A 2 -7.95 -14.74 1.73
N ILE A 3 -9.16 -15.25 1.47
CA ILE A 3 -10.25 -15.21 2.46
C ILE A 3 -9.80 -16.03 3.68
N GLY A 4 -9.93 -15.46 4.88
CA GLY A 4 -9.54 -16.14 6.12
C GLY A 4 -8.04 -16.04 6.50
N GLU A 5 -7.17 -15.57 5.60
CA GLU A 5 -5.71 -15.56 5.81
C GLU A 5 -5.28 -14.83 7.09
N VAL A 6 -5.92 -13.71 7.42
CA VAL A 6 -5.64 -12.95 8.65
C VAL A 6 -6.03 -13.75 9.90
N ALA A 7 -7.14 -14.49 9.86
CA ALA A 7 -7.63 -15.26 11.00
C ALA A 7 -6.78 -16.51 11.27
N GLU A 8 -6.20 -17.08 10.21
CA GLU A 8 -5.29 -18.23 10.30
C GLU A 8 -3.85 -17.84 10.67
N SER A 9 -3.54 -16.54 10.65
CA SER A 9 -2.19 -16.06 10.92
C SER A 9 -1.84 -16.13 12.42
N SER A 10 -0.68 -16.69 12.73
CA SER A 10 -0.14 -16.71 14.10
C SER A 10 0.47 -15.38 14.52
N VAL A 11 0.80 -14.51 13.55
CA VAL A 11 1.37 -13.19 13.76
C VAL A 11 0.62 -12.22 12.85
N VAL A 12 0.20 -11.08 13.39
CA VAL A 12 -0.48 -10.03 12.63
C VAL A 12 0.20 -8.69 12.84
N VAL A 13 0.01 -7.79 11.90
CA VAL A 13 0.47 -6.39 11.98
C VAL A 13 -0.74 -5.48 11.80
N VAL A 14 -0.80 -4.43 12.60
CA VAL A 14 -1.82 -3.39 12.49
C VAL A 14 -1.17 -2.12 11.96
N LEU A 15 -1.67 -1.60 10.83
CA LEU A 15 -1.15 -0.38 10.21
C LEU A 15 -2.23 0.70 10.12
N PRO A 16 -1.85 1.99 10.29
CA PRO A 16 -2.74 3.09 9.97
C PRO A 16 -3.03 3.08 8.47
N VAL A 17 -4.26 3.43 8.10
CA VAL A 17 -4.70 3.46 6.70
C VAL A 17 -5.03 4.88 6.28
N CYS A 18 -4.49 5.30 5.14
CA CYS A 18 -4.84 6.55 4.45
C CYS A 18 -5.62 6.23 3.17
N ARG A 19 -6.55 7.10 2.76
CA ARG A 19 -7.13 7.00 1.41
C ARG A 19 -6.28 7.80 0.44
N ALA A 20 -6.12 7.29 -0.77
CA ALA A 20 -5.41 8.01 -1.82
C ALA A 20 -6.09 9.35 -2.18
N GLU A 21 -7.41 9.46 -2.00
CA GLU A 21 -8.16 10.71 -2.21
C GLU A 21 -7.77 11.82 -1.23
N ASP A 22 -7.30 11.45 -0.03
CA ASP A 22 -6.84 12.40 0.99
C ASP A 22 -5.39 12.88 0.74
N ARG A 23 -4.79 12.49 -0.40
CA ARG A 23 -3.50 12.95 -0.94
C ARG A 23 -2.31 12.77 0.02
N GLU A 24 -1.20 13.46 -0.24
CA GLU A 24 0.02 13.37 0.56
C GLU A 24 -0.18 13.78 2.02
N ILE A 25 -1.08 14.72 2.30
CA ILE A 25 -1.29 15.24 3.66
C ILE A 25 -1.73 14.12 4.62
N ALA A 26 -2.61 13.22 4.20
CA ALA A 26 -3.01 12.09 5.05
C ALA A 26 -1.85 11.11 5.31
N VAL A 27 -0.95 10.92 4.34
CA VAL A 27 0.23 10.05 4.49
C VAL A 27 1.23 10.67 5.47
N GLU A 28 1.41 11.99 5.43
CA GLU A 28 2.25 12.73 6.35
C GLU A 28 1.65 12.78 7.77
N GLU A 29 0.33 12.92 7.87
CA GLU A 29 -0.40 12.99 9.13
C GLU A 29 -0.65 11.64 9.79
N ALA A 30 -0.42 10.50 9.12
CA ALA A 30 -0.57 9.20 9.78
C ALA A 30 0.40 9.05 10.99
N PRO A 31 0.01 8.35 12.07
CA PRO A 31 0.88 8.12 13.24
C PRO A 31 2.21 7.49 12.84
N TRP A 32 3.34 8.01 13.32
CA TRP A 32 4.66 7.44 13.07
C TRP A 32 4.93 6.25 13.99
N GLU A 33 4.67 6.42 15.28
CA GLU A 33 4.64 5.32 16.25
C GLU A 33 3.23 4.73 16.28
N SER A 34 3.08 3.47 15.89
CA SER A 34 1.80 2.74 15.94
C SER A 34 1.98 1.24 16.19
N GLY A 35 3.04 0.87 16.90
CA GLY A 35 3.37 -0.53 17.18
C GLY A 35 2.35 -1.20 18.11
N MET A 36 2.29 -2.53 18.02
CA MET A 36 1.56 -3.37 18.98
C MET A 36 2.47 -3.67 20.18
N GLY A 37 1.95 -3.56 21.39
CA GLY A 37 2.71 -3.79 22.61
C GLY A 37 1.90 -4.39 23.76
N GLY A 38 2.62 -4.85 24.79
CA GLY A 38 2.05 -5.55 25.95
C GLY A 38 1.59 -6.97 25.63
N GLU A 39 1.07 -7.68 26.63
CA GLU A 39 0.67 -9.09 26.52
C GLU A 39 -0.52 -9.32 25.58
N PHE A 40 -1.36 -8.30 25.41
CA PHE A 40 -2.55 -8.37 24.55
C PHE A 40 -2.31 -7.81 23.13
N GLY A 41 -1.10 -7.33 22.82
CA GLY A 41 -0.79 -6.74 21.51
C GLY A 41 -1.61 -5.48 21.20
N MET A 42 -1.85 -4.62 22.20
CA MET A 42 -2.61 -3.39 22.00
C MET A 42 -1.83 -2.41 21.13
N VAL A 43 -2.51 -1.77 20.18
CA VAL A 43 -1.92 -0.69 19.36
C VAL A 43 -1.64 0.52 20.24
N GLN A 44 -0.39 0.95 20.26
CA GLN A 44 0.06 2.15 20.97
C GLN A 44 0.48 3.19 19.93
N ALA A 45 -0.46 4.09 19.60
CA ALA A 45 -0.23 5.15 18.64
C ALA A 45 0.12 6.48 19.32
N GLU A 46 1.07 7.22 18.78
CA GLU A 46 1.45 8.56 19.29
C GLU A 46 0.32 9.59 19.21
N LYS A 47 -0.66 9.37 18.32
CA LYS A 47 -1.81 10.25 18.12
C LYS A 47 -3.04 9.46 17.65
N PRO A 48 -4.25 10.02 17.81
CA PRO A 48 -5.47 9.37 17.34
C PRO A 48 -5.47 9.14 15.83
N TRP A 49 -6.03 8.02 15.40
CA TRP A 49 -6.23 7.70 13.99
C TRP A 49 -7.50 6.87 13.79
N SER A 50 -8.27 7.17 12.76
CA SER A 50 -9.64 6.66 12.59
C SER A 50 -9.74 5.37 11.78
N ARG A 51 -8.69 5.00 11.02
CA ARG A 51 -8.73 3.87 10.09
C ARG A 51 -7.49 3.00 10.21
N TRP A 52 -7.70 1.71 10.42
CA TRP A 52 -6.65 0.72 10.63
C TRP A 52 -6.93 -0.50 9.77
N VAL A 53 -5.87 -1.22 9.38
CA VAL A 53 -5.97 -2.53 8.72
C VAL A 53 -5.14 -3.54 9.48
N VAL A 54 -5.66 -4.76 9.58
CA VAL A 54 -4.92 -5.92 10.07
C VAL A 54 -4.42 -6.71 8.87
N LEU A 55 -3.11 -6.92 8.79
CA LEU A 55 -2.48 -7.76 7.77
C LEU A 55 -1.81 -8.96 8.44
N PRO A 56 -1.68 -10.10 7.72
CA PRO A 56 -0.84 -11.20 8.19
C PRO A 56 0.61 -10.71 8.38
N GLY A 57 1.33 -11.34 9.31
CA GLY A 57 2.73 -11.05 9.63
C GLY A 57 3.73 -11.47 8.55
N TRP A 58 3.43 -11.18 7.28
CA TRP A 58 4.33 -11.43 6.17
C TRP A 58 5.66 -10.71 6.39
N ALA A 59 6.77 -11.37 6.04
CA ALA A 59 8.12 -10.86 6.32
C ALA A 59 8.35 -9.39 5.90
N PRO A 60 7.88 -8.90 4.73
CA PRO A 60 8.07 -7.49 4.35
C PRO A 60 7.34 -6.51 5.28
N VAL A 61 6.17 -6.90 5.82
CA VAL A 61 5.33 -6.02 6.65
C VAL A 61 5.71 -6.14 8.14
N ALA A 62 6.06 -7.33 8.59
CA ALA A 62 6.40 -7.59 10.00
C ALA A 62 7.68 -6.90 10.47
N VAL A 63 8.56 -6.50 9.55
CA VAL A 63 9.79 -5.77 9.87
C VAL A 63 9.61 -4.26 9.96
N LEU A 64 8.43 -3.74 9.59
CA LEU A 64 8.10 -2.31 9.72
C LEU A 64 8.02 -1.96 11.21
N LYS A 65 8.96 -1.14 11.67
CA LYS A 65 9.01 -0.71 13.08
C LYS A 65 8.22 0.58 13.28
N ARG A 66 8.63 1.62 12.56
CA ARG A 66 8.14 2.99 12.68
C ARG A 66 7.77 3.50 11.28
N GLY A 67 6.75 4.33 11.19
CA GLY A 67 6.40 5.01 9.93
C GLY A 67 5.68 4.14 8.90
N GLY A 68 5.44 2.85 9.15
CA GLY A 68 4.63 2.00 8.29
C GLY A 68 3.20 2.53 8.12
N VAL A 69 2.71 2.59 6.89
CA VAL A 69 1.35 3.03 6.56
C VAL A 69 0.79 2.24 5.38
N ALA A 70 -0.51 1.95 5.39
CA ALA A 70 -1.21 1.40 4.24
C ALA A 70 -1.99 2.51 3.52
N VAL A 71 -1.84 2.63 2.20
CA VAL A 71 -2.60 3.58 1.39
C VAL A 71 -3.60 2.83 0.54
N ALA A 72 -4.88 3.12 0.73
CA ALA A 72 -5.99 2.52 -0.01
C ALA A 72 -6.24 3.29 -1.31
N PHE A 73 -6.22 2.56 -2.41
CA PHE A 73 -6.53 3.08 -3.75
C PHE A 73 -7.76 2.37 -4.30
N PRO A 74 -8.79 3.10 -4.77
CA PRO A 74 -10.04 2.51 -5.25
C PRO A 74 -9.86 1.66 -6.52
N LYS A 75 -8.76 1.85 -7.25
CA LYS A 75 -8.38 1.04 -8.42
C LYS A 75 -6.85 1.00 -8.59
N ALA A 76 -6.32 -0.12 -9.07
CA ALA A 76 -4.89 -0.26 -9.36
C ALA A 76 -4.43 0.51 -10.62
N ARG A 77 -5.33 0.70 -11.59
CA ARG A 77 -5.06 1.36 -12.86
C ARG A 77 -4.62 2.81 -12.64
N GLY A 78 -3.46 3.16 -13.18
CA GLY A 78 -2.87 4.51 -13.05
C GLY A 78 -2.09 4.71 -11.75
N VAL A 79 -2.23 3.80 -10.78
CA VAL A 79 -1.46 3.81 -9.52
C VAL A 79 -0.17 3.01 -9.66
N LEU A 80 -0.26 1.79 -10.21
CA LEU A 80 0.89 0.91 -10.37
C LEU A 80 1.61 1.18 -11.71
N PRO A 81 2.97 1.17 -11.74
CA PRO A 81 3.73 1.48 -12.95
C PRO A 81 3.81 0.32 -13.96
N TRP A 82 3.14 -0.81 -13.68
CA TRP A 82 3.05 -1.96 -14.58
C TRP A 82 1.61 -2.21 -15.03
N ARG A 83 1.46 -2.81 -16.22
CA ARG A 83 0.15 -3.23 -16.71
C ARG A 83 -0.28 -4.50 -16.00
N SER A 84 -1.59 -4.61 -15.73
CA SER A 84 -2.22 -5.84 -15.25
C SER A 84 -3.41 -6.19 -16.16
N ARG A 85 -3.99 -7.38 -16.00
CA ARG A 85 -5.22 -7.74 -16.71
C ARG A 85 -6.32 -6.72 -16.38
N ARG A 86 -7.31 -6.54 -17.27
CA ARG A 86 -8.38 -5.54 -17.07
C ARG A 86 -9.05 -5.66 -15.70
N ARG A 87 -9.37 -6.90 -15.30
CA ARG A 87 -9.94 -7.21 -13.98
C ARG A 87 -9.05 -6.73 -12.83
N ASP A 88 -7.76 -7.03 -12.87
CA ASP A 88 -6.78 -6.61 -11.86
C ASP A 88 -6.49 -5.10 -11.87
N ALA A 89 -6.82 -4.41 -12.96
CA ALA A 89 -6.60 -2.98 -13.09
C ALA A 89 -7.71 -2.18 -12.42
N ASP A 90 -8.93 -2.72 -12.37
CA ASP A 90 -10.11 -2.01 -11.89
C ASP A 90 -10.44 -2.35 -10.42
N GLU A 91 -9.66 -3.22 -9.76
CA GLU A 91 -9.83 -3.56 -8.34
C GLU A 91 -9.14 -2.57 -7.39
N GLU A 92 -9.73 -2.42 -6.21
CA GLU A 92 -9.10 -1.73 -5.07
C GLU A 92 -7.79 -2.42 -4.68
N ILE A 93 -6.80 -1.63 -4.25
CA ILE A 93 -5.54 -2.16 -3.71
C ILE A 93 -5.15 -1.41 -2.45
N LEU A 94 -4.42 -2.09 -1.56
CA LEU A 94 -3.68 -1.45 -0.48
C LEU A 94 -2.19 -1.45 -0.84
N VAL A 95 -1.55 -0.29 -0.76
CA VAL A 95 -0.10 -0.15 -0.93
C VAL A 95 0.50 0.11 0.45
N VAL A 96 1.33 -0.81 0.93
CA VAL A 96 2.06 -0.67 2.20
C VAL A 96 3.37 0.06 1.92
N VAL A 97 3.59 1.14 2.68
CA VAL A 97 4.67 2.09 2.50
C VAL A 97 5.46 2.24 3.80
N ASP A 98 6.78 2.18 3.68
CA ASP A 98 7.71 2.57 4.73
C ASP A 98 8.06 4.06 4.56
N ARG A 99 7.56 4.89 5.47
CA ARG A 99 7.84 6.34 5.47
C ARG A 99 9.18 6.71 6.11
N GLU A 100 9.87 5.76 6.73
CA GLU A 100 11.25 5.98 7.21
C GLU A 100 12.22 6.01 6.02
N GLU A 101 12.00 5.11 5.06
CA GLU A 101 12.81 4.98 3.84
C GLU A 101 12.29 5.87 2.70
N LYS A 102 12.66 7.16 2.72
CA LYS A 102 12.25 8.17 1.72
C LYS A 102 13.24 8.41 0.58
N GLU A 103 14.48 7.98 0.75
CA GLU A 103 15.53 8.22 -0.24
C GLU A 103 15.33 7.33 -1.46
N VAL A 104 15.37 7.93 -2.65
CA VAL A 104 15.34 7.20 -3.91
C VAL A 104 16.76 6.67 -4.20
N GLY A 105 17.22 5.73 -3.38
CA GLY A 105 18.60 5.22 -3.42
C GLY A 105 18.82 4.07 -4.39
N GLY A 106 17.85 3.17 -4.55
CA GLY A 106 17.94 1.97 -5.40
C GLY A 106 17.19 2.10 -6.72
N ASP A 107 17.73 1.51 -7.80
CA ASP A 107 17.08 1.54 -9.12
C ASP A 107 15.86 0.60 -9.18
N ASP A 108 15.92 -0.51 -8.44
CA ASP A 108 14.89 -1.57 -8.42
C ASP A 108 13.75 -1.32 -7.42
N GLY A 109 13.85 -0.27 -6.61
CA GLY A 109 12.85 0.09 -5.61
C GLY A 109 11.57 0.65 -6.23
N PHE A 110 10.47 0.52 -5.49
CA PHE A 110 9.21 1.22 -5.79
C PHE A 110 8.94 2.24 -4.70
N HIS A 111 8.44 3.41 -5.10
CA HIS A 111 8.22 4.52 -4.17
C HIS A 111 6.84 5.12 -4.36
N LEU A 112 6.23 5.54 -3.25
CA LEU A 112 5.00 6.31 -3.28
C LEU A 112 5.33 7.79 -3.52
N VAL A 113 4.73 8.39 -4.54
CA VAL A 113 4.97 9.80 -4.93
C VAL A 113 3.66 10.50 -5.28
N VAL A 114 3.69 11.83 -5.26
CA VAL A 114 2.63 12.66 -5.83
C VAL A 114 2.83 12.70 -7.36
N GLY A 115 1.85 12.21 -8.10
CA GLY A 115 1.76 12.32 -9.56
C GLY A 115 1.17 13.67 -9.99
N GLY A 116 1.55 14.14 -11.19
CA GLY A 116 0.90 15.28 -11.85
C GLY A 116 1.69 16.60 -11.92
N GLY A 117 2.94 16.64 -11.50
CA GLY A 117 3.73 17.90 -11.41
C GLY A 117 4.08 18.65 -12.72
N ASN A 118 3.77 18.12 -13.91
CA ASN A 118 4.15 18.72 -15.20
C ASN A 118 2.97 18.91 -16.18
N GLY A 119 1.78 19.29 -15.70
CA GLY A 119 0.66 19.71 -16.56
C GLY A 119 -0.28 18.59 -17.04
N SER A 120 -0.16 17.37 -16.51
CA SER A 120 -1.20 16.34 -16.66
C SER A 120 -2.16 16.45 -15.46
N GLY A 121 -3.33 17.05 -15.67
CA GLY A 121 -4.27 17.55 -14.67
C GLY A 121 -4.98 16.54 -13.75
N GLU A 122 -4.35 15.45 -13.35
CA GLU A 122 -4.80 14.65 -12.19
C GLU A 122 -3.65 14.57 -11.18
N GLU A 123 -3.65 15.51 -10.23
CA GLU A 123 -2.84 15.45 -9.02
C GLU A 123 -3.32 14.27 -8.16
N GLY A 124 -2.45 13.32 -7.86
CA GLY A 124 -2.82 12.17 -7.05
C GLY A 124 -1.64 11.27 -6.71
N LEU A 125 -1.77 10.46 -5.66
CA LEU A 125 -0.72 9.52 -5.28
C LEU A 125 -0.56 8.41 -6.32
N LYS A 126 0.68 7.99 -6.56
CA LYS A 126 1.01 6.85 -7.43
C LYS A 126 2.28 6.14 -6.96
N VAL A 127 2.49 4.94 -7.48
CA VAL A 127 3.73 4.17 -7.31
C VAL A 127 4.60 4.37 -8.54
N GLU A 128 5.88 4.67 -8.34
CA GLU A 128 6.86 4.84 -9.40
C GLU A 128 8.14 4.03 -9.12
N ARG A 129 8.84 3.63 -10.18
CA ARG A 129 10.14 2.95 -10.06
C ARG A 129 11.23 3.94 -9.67
N GLY A 130 12.14 3.52 -8.79
CA GLY A 130 13.29 4.31 -8.36
C GLY A 130 14.15 4.79 -9.52
N ALA A 131 14.46 3.92 -10.49
CA ALA A 131 15.19 4.29 -11.70
C ALA A 131 14.56 5.48 -12.45
N LYS A 132 13.23 5.47 -12.63
CA LYS A 132 12.50 6.55 -13.31
C LYS A 132 12.45 7.83 -12.48
N LEU A 133 12.35 7.72 -11.15
CA LEU A 133 12.42 8.88 -10.26
C LEU A 133 13.79 9.55 -10.31
N LYS A 134 14.87 8.77 -10.36
CA LYS A 134 16.23 9.30 -10.54
C LYS A 134 16.41 10.02 -11.88
N GLU A 135 15.92 9.44 -12.97
CA GLU A 135 15.92 10.09 -14.30
C GLU A 135 15.19 11.45 -14.28
N MET A 136 14.13 11.56 -13.47
CA MET A 136 13.38 12.80 -13.26
C MET A 136 14.02 13.76 -12.24
N GLY A 137 15.14 13.41 -11.63
CA GLY A 137 15.80 14.21 -10.59
C GLY A 137 15.04 14.24 -9.26
N VAL A 138 14.16 13.27 -9.00
CA VAL A 138 13.42 13.15 -7.74
C VAL A 138 14.26 12.39 -6.72
N GLU A 139 14.73 13.08 -5.69
CA GLU A 139 15.59 12.52 -4.65
C GLU A 139 14.83 11.92 -3.46
N LYS A 140 13.62 12.43 -3.19
CA LYS A 140 12.79 12.04 -2.04
C LYS A 140 11.38 11.65 -2.47
N SER A 141 10.85 10.59 -1.85
CA SER A 141 9.48 10.14 -1.99
C SER A 141 8.69 10.32 -0.68
N LEU A 142 7.42 9.92 -0.67
CA LEU A 142 6.63 9.79 0.57
C LEU A 142 7.02 8.55 1.38
N GLY A 143 7.74 7.62 0.75
CA GLY A 143 8.25 6.39 1.33
C GLY A 143 8.50 5.31 0.28
N THR A 144 9.16 4.23 0.70
CA THR A 144 9.41 3.05 -0.12
C THR A 144 8.20 2.11 -0.04
N VAL A 145 7.74 1.62 -1.18
CA VAL A 145 6.67 0.61 -1.24
C VAL A 145 7.25 -0.74 -0.89
N VAL A 146 6.68 -1.36 0.14
CA VAL A 146 7.15 -2.65 0.67
C VAL A 146 6.27 -3.80 0.18
N LEU A 147 4.96 -3.56 0.04
CA LEU A 147 4.03 -4.57 -0.43
C LEU A 147 2.81 -3.94 -1.10
N VAL A 148 2.30 -4.57 -2.16
CA VAL A 148 0.99 -4.28 -2.73
C VAL A 148 0.05 -5.43 -2.41
N VAL A 149 -1.03 -5.14 -1.69
CA VAL A 149 -2.04 -6.11 -1.28
C VAL A 149 -3.25 -5.96 -2.17
N ARG A 150 -3.58 -7.04 -2.85
CA ARG A 150 -4.84 -7.19 -3.61
C ARG A 150 -5.90 -7.86 -2.72
N PRO A 151 -7.19 -7.48 -2.86
CA PRO A 151 -8.27 -8.04 -2.09
C PRO A 151 -8.40 -9.54 -2.32
N PRO A 152 -8.94 -10.29 -1.34
CA PRO A 152 -9.24 -11.69 -1.54
C PRO A 152 -10.32 -11.86 -2.60
N ARG A 153 -10.17 -12.91 -3.40
CA ARG A 153 -11.15 -13.33 -4.38
C ARG A 153 -11.66 -14.69 -3.95
N GLU A 154 -12.96 -14.93 -4.14
CA GLU A 154 -13.45 -16.30 -4.20
C GLU A 154 -12.81 -16.97 -5.42
N GLU A 155 -12.40 -18.22 -5.30
CA GLU A 155 -11.94 -18.98 -6.46
C GLU A 155 -13.06 -18.96 -7.50
N GLU A 156 -12.78 -18.38 -8.67
CA GLU A 156 -13.75 -18.39 -9.75
C GLU A 156 -13.98 -19.83 -10.19
N ASP A 157 -15.24 -20.24 -10.27
CA ASP A 157 -15.62 -21.49 -10.92
C ASP A 157 -15.04 -21.46 -12.35
N PRO A 158 -14.10 -22.36 -12.69
CA PRO A 158 -13.51 -22.43 -14.03
C PRO A 158 -14.54 -22.63 -15.15
N LEU A 159 -15.79 -22.98 -14.80
CA LEU A 159 -16.92 -23.22 -15.70
C LEU A 159 -17.83 -22.00 -15.89
N ALA A 160 -17.61 -20.87 -15.19
CA ALA A 160 -18.49 -19.70 -15.27
C ALA A 160 -18.51 -19.02 -16.66
N ASP A 161 -17.51 -19.29 -17.51
CA ASP A 161 -17.41 -18.81 -18.89
C ASP A 161 -17.88 -19.84 -19.94
N ILE A 162 -18.42 -21.00 -19.52
CA ILE A 162 -18.98 -22.00 -20.45
C ILE A 162 -20.46 -21.72 -20.66
N GLU A 163 -20.78 -20.99 -21.73
CA GLU A 163 -22.15 -21.00 -22.30
C GLU A 163 -22.47 -22.43 -22.75
N TRP A 164 -23.45 -23.06 -22.11
CA TRP A 164 -24.01 -24.32 -22.55
C TRP A 164 -24.99 -24.06 -23.70
N ASP A 165 -24.71 -24.64 -24.87
CA ASP A 165 -25.67 -24.78 -25.98
C ASP A 165 -26.79 -25.79 -25.62
#